data_AF-A0A531KH40-F1
#
_entry.id   AF-A0A531KH40-F1
#
_cell.length_a   1.000
_cell.length_b   1.000
_cell.length_c   1.000
_cell.angle_alpha   90.00
_cell.angle_beta   90.00
_cell.angle_gamma   90.00
#
_symmetry.space_group_name_H-M   'P 1'
#
loop_
_entity.id
_entity.type
_entity.pdbx_description
1 polymer ?
#
loop_
_entity_poly.entity_id
_entity_poly.type
_entity_poly.pdbx_seq_one_letter_code
_entity_poly.pdbx_strand_id
1 'polypeptide(L)'
;ATWPKKSWNISGSFGHVPVLTQPVFADFMQMYGEKAEHLIALGGDEMISRLYWYTVEYGLIQEAGQPLKAFGAGLMSSFAELQFAVESKDAHHVPFDLETVMRTSYEIDKFQRAYFVLPSFDVLRDAFQNVADMAAIIGRHKGKPALDPAKL
;
A
#
# COMPACT_ATOMS: atom_id res chain seq x y z
N ALA A 1 -17.01 -13.91 12.89
CA ALA A 1 -16.44 -14.47 11.66
C ALA A 1 -14.98 -14.85 11.94
N THR A 2 -14.63 -16.12 11.78
CA THR A 2 -13.33 -16.68 12.15
C THR A 2 -12.32 -16.49 11.01
N TRP A 3 -11.37 -15.59 11.22
CA TRP A 3 -10.22 -15.35 10.35
C TRP A 3 -9.28 -16.57 10.31
N PRO A 4 -8.73 -16.97 9.14
CA PRO A 4 -7.85 -18.12 9.05
C PRO A 4 -6.48 -17.81 9.68
N LYS A 5 -6.18 -18.44 10.82
CA LYS A 5 -4.87 -18.42 11.46
C LYS A 5 -3.90 -19.33 10.68
N LYS A 6 -3.11 -18.79 9.76
CA LYS A 6 -1.82 -19.40 9.36
C LYS A 6 -0.74 -18.33 9.16
N SER A 7 0.34 -18.50 9.94
CA SER A 7 1.70 -17.95 9.80
C SER A 7 1.88 -16.42 9.69
N TRP A 8 1.60 -15.69 10.77
CA TRP A 8 2.04 -14.29 10.97
C TRP A 8 3.21 -14.13 11.97
N ASN A 9 3.89 -15.22 12.33
CA ASN A 9 4.86 -15.18 13.43
C ASN A 9 6.26 -14.67 13.05
N ILE A 10 6.54 -14.43 11.76
CA ILE A 10 7.87 -13.98 11.28
C ILE A 10 7.79 -12.61 10.55
N SER A 11 6.66 -12.29 9.90
CA SER A 11 6.43 -11.00 9.24
C SER A 11 6.19 -9.85 10.22
N GLY A 12 5.49 -10.12 11.34
CA GLY A 12 5.11 -9.10 12.33
C GLY A 12 6.27 -8.40 13.04
N SER A 13 7.38 -9.12 13.30
CA SER A 13 8.49 -8.60 14.11
C SER A 13 9.69 -8.10 13.30
N PHE A 14 9.92 -8.59 12.08
CA PHE A 14 11.07 -8.20 11.25
C PHE A 14 10.70 -7.31 10.05
N GLY A 15 9.46 -7.38 9.55
CA GLY A 15 8.99 -6.55 8.42
C GLY A 15 8.42 -5.20 8.85
N HIS A 16 7.48 -5.17 9.79
CA HIS A 16 6.83 -3.89 10.17
C HIS A 16 7.64 -3.04 11.16
N VAL A 17 8.48 -3.66 12.01
CA VAL A 17 9.16 -2.96 13.11
C VAL A 17 10.19 -1.91 12.66
N PRO A 18 11.05 -2.14 11.64
CA PRO A 18 12.01 -1.14 11.21
C PRO A 18 11.35 0.09 10.57
N VAL A 19 10.27 -0.10 9.82
CA VAL A 19 9.55 1.00 9.15
C VAL A 19 8.67 1.80 10.12
N LEU A 20 8.20 1.19 11.20
CA LEU A 20 7.58 1.92 12.32
C LEU A 20 8.55 2.83 13.09
N THR A 21 9.87 2.70 12.90
CA THR A 21 10.84 3.65 13.45
C THR A 21 10.95 4.95 12.65
N GLN A 22 10.38 5.00 11.44
CA GLN A 22 10.21 6.24 10.69
C GLN A 22 8.97 6.97 11.24
N PRO A 23 9.13 8.15 11.88
CA PRO A 23 8.02 8.84 12.54
C PRO A 23 6.83 9.08 11.61
N VAL A 24 7.12 9.42 10.35
CA VAL A 24 6.10 9.68 9.32
C VAL A 24 5.27 8.44 8.99
N PHE A 25 5.86 7.25 9.04
CA PHE A 25 5.14 6.00 8.79
C PHE A 25 4.30 5.57 10.00
N ALA A 26 4.81 5.78 11.22
CA ALA A 26 4.05 5.54 12.45
C ALA A 26 2.81 6.45 12.53
N ASP A 27 2.98 7.74 12.22
CA ASP A 27 1.89 8.71 12.14
C ASP A 27 0.86 8.28 11.08
N PHE A 28 1.34 7.82 9.92
CA PHE A 28 0.48 7.26 8.88
C PHE A 28 -0.32 6.04 9.37
N MET A 29 0.31 5.08 10.04
CA MET A 29 -0.37 3.88 10.55
C MET A 29 -1.44 4.22 11.60
N GLN A 30 -1.16 5.21 12.45
CA GLN A 30 -2.15 5.71 13.40
C GLN A 30 -3.33 6.37 12.68
N MET A 31 -3.07 7.29 11.74
CA MET A 31 -4.11 7.94 10.95
C MET A 31 -4.93 6.93 10.13
N TYR A 32 -4.28 5.91 9.57
CA TYR A 32 -4.94 4.81 8.88
C TYR A 32 -5.94 4.12 9.82
N GLY A 33 -5.52 3.72 11.02
CA GLY A 33 -6.41 3.08 12.00
C GLY A 33 -7.60 3.96 12.40
N GLU A 34 -7.35 5.24 12.68
CA GLU A 34 -8.39 6.19 13.10
C GLU A 34 -9.42 6.47 12.00
N LYS A 35 -8.99 6.54 10.74
CA LYS A 35 -9.83 6.97 9.61
C LYS A 35 -10.45 5.79 8.85
N ALA A 36 -9.83 4.61 8.91
CA ALA A 36 -10.30 3.43 8.18
C ALA A 36 -11.72 3.03 8.60
N GLU A 37 -12.07 3.09 9.89
CA GLU A 37 -13.41 2.75 10.36
C GLU A 37 -14.50 3.59 9.66
N HIS A 38 -14.28 4.90 9.57
CA HIS A 38 -15.20 5.81 8.88
C HIS A 38 -15.32 5.48 7.39
N LEU A 39 -14.18 5.24 6.71
CA LEU A 39 -14.15 4.96 5.27
C LEU A 39 -14.76 3.59 4.94
N ILE A 40 -14.60 2.60 5.82
CA ILE A 40 -15.25 1.29 5.75
C ILE A 40 -16.77 1.44 5.91
N ALA A 41 -17.24 2.29 6.82
CA ALA A 41 -18.67 2.55 6.97
C ALA A 41 -19.31 3.16 5.72
N LEU A 42 -18.54 3.89 4.90
CA LEU A 42 -18.96 4.38 3.58
C LEU A 42 -18.97 3.27 2.50
N GLY A 43 -18.47 2.08 2.81
CA GLY A 43 -18.30 0.94 1.91
C GLY A 43 -17.06 1.03 1.02
N GLY A 44 -15.98 1.59 1.57
CA GLY A 44 -14.65 1.63 0.95
C GLY A 44 -13.71 0.53 1.42
N ASP A 45 -14.20 -0.52 2.07
CA ASP A 45 -13.41 -1.61 2.68
C ASP A 45 -12.36 -2.21 1.73
N GLU A 46 -12.74 -2.55 0.50
CA GLU A 46 -11.80 -3.04 -0.49
C GLU A 46 -10.78 -1.98 -0.92
N MET A 47 -11.21 -0.72 -1.07
CA MET A 47 -10.33 0.36 -1.51
C MET A 47 -9.27 0.71 -0.47
N ILE A 48 -9.65 0.71 0.80
CA ILE A 48 -8.74 0.95 1.92
C ILE A 48 -7.77 -0.22 2.09
N SER A 49 -8.24 -1.45 1.86
CA SER A 49 -7.39 -2.64 1.85
C SER A 49 -6.36 -2.62 0.71
N ARG A 50 -6.74 -2.17 -0.50
CA ARG A 50 -5.81 -1.96 -1.63
C ARG A 50 -4.77 -0.90 -1.33
N LEU A 51 -5.19 0.21 -0.71
CA LEU A 51 -4.28 1.26 -0.27
C LEU A 51 -3.25 0.74 0.73
N TYR A 52 -3.68 -0.04 1.71
CA TYR A 52 -2.77 -0.69 2.66
C TYR A 52 -1.80 -1.64 1.95
N TRP A 53 -2.30 -2.48 1.05
CA TRP A 53 -1.49 -3.46 0.33
C TRP A 53 -0.36 -2.80 -0.49
N TYR A 54 -0.70 -1.79 -1.29
CA TYR A 54 0.26 -1.11 -2.16
C TYR A 54 1.15 -0.08 -1.47
N THR A 55 0.97 0.13 -0.17
CA THR A 55 1.82 1.02 0.63
C THR A 55 2.55 0.24 1.71
N VAL A 56 1.82 -0.24 2.72
CA VAL A 56 2.39 -0.90 3.90
C VAL A 56 3.03 -2.23 3.57
N GLU A 57 2.45 -3.02 2.66
CA GLU A 57 2.97 -4.35 2.35
C GLU A 57 3.99 -4.33 1.20
N TYR A 58 3.68 -3.62 0.11
CA TYR A 58 4.48 -3.66 -1.13
C TYR A 58 4.88 -2.28 -1.67
N GLY A 59 4.89 -1.24 -0.81
CA GLY A 59 5.27 0.11 -1.21
C GLY A 59 6.76 0.29 -1.50
N LEU A 60 7.03 1.10 -2.53
CA LEU A 60 8.36 1.57 -2.91
C LEU A 60 8.43 3.10 -2.79
N ILE A 61 9.62 3.64 -2.53
CA ILE A 61 9.86 5.07 -2.44
C ILE A 61 11.07 5.45 -3.28
N GLN A 62 10.95 6.54 -4.04
CA GLN A 62 12.03 7.13 -4.82
C GLN A 62 11.96 8.65 -4.74
N GLU A 63 12.79 9.23 -3.88
CA GLU A 63 12.95 10.67 -3.78
C GLU A 63 13.74 11.21 -4.98
N ALA A 64 13.57 12.49 -5.31
CA ALA A 64 14.25 13.11 -6.45
C ALA A 64 15.78 12.98 -6.35
N GLY A 65 16.38 12.33 -7.35
CA GLY A 65 17.83 12.09 -7.39
C GLY A 65 18.34 10.99 -6.45
N GLN A 66 17.45 10.25 -5.77
CA GLN A 66 17.78 9.11 -4.92
C GLN A 66 17.49 7.78 -5.63
N PRO A 67 18.17 6.68 -5.24
CA PRO A 67 17.83 5.35 -5.72
C PRO A 67 16.45 4.92 -5.19
N LEU A 68 15.80 4.03 -5.94
CA LEU A 68 14.58 3.35 -5.53
C LEU A 68 14.85 2.51 -4.27
N LYS A 69 13.98 2.64 -3.26
CA LYS A 69 14.05 1.91 -2.00
C LYS A 69 12.72 1.22 -1.72
N ALA A 70 12.76 0.03 -1.16
CA ALA A 70 11.57 -0.63 -0.63
C ALA A 70 11.32 -0.20 0.82
N PHE A 71 10.05 0.02 1.17
CA PHE A 71 9.63 0.22 2.56
C PHE A 71 8.44 -0.68 2.94
N GLY A 72 7.85 -1.41 2.00
CA GLY A 72 6.80 -2.37 2.29
C GLY A 72 7.29 -3.52 3.18
N ALA A 73 6.50 -3.90 4.18
CA ALA A 73 6.81 -4.99 5.09
C ALA A 73 6.87 -6.36 4.40
N GLY A 74 5.96 -6.60 3.44
CA GLY A 74 5.98 -7.77 2.56
C GLY A 74 7.29 -7.89 1.79
N LEU A 75 7.74 -6.78 1.19
CA LEU A 75 9.04 -6.72 0.50
C LEU A 75 10.22 -6.99 1.44
N MET A 76 10.26 -6.37 2.62
CA MET A 76 11.34 -6.59 3.58
C MET A 76 11.37 -8.02 4.15
N SER A 77 10.24 -8.73 4.13
CA SER A 77 10.15 -10.11 4.60
C SER A 77 10.52 -11.16 3.54
N SER A 78 10.63 -10.77 2.26
CA SER A 78 10.87 -11.68 1.13
C SER A 78 12.01 -11.16 0.25
N PHE A 79 13.19 -11.76 0.40
CA PHE A 79 14.37 -11.38 -0.41
C PHE A 79 14.13 -11.51 -1.92
N ALA A 80 13.48 -12.61 -2.35
CA ALA A 80 13.21 -12.84 -3.76
C ALA A 80 12.26 -11.80 -4.36
N GLU A 81 11.24 -11.41 -3.60
CA GLU A 81 10.29 -10.40 -4.08
C GLU A 81 10.85 -8.98 -4.00
N LEU A 82 11.67 -8.68 -2.98
CA LEU A 82 12.44 -7.44 -2.92
C LEU A 82 13.38 -7.28 -4.11
N GLN A 83 14.15 -8.33 -4.42
CA GLN A 83 15.06 -8.33 -5.56
C GLN A 83 14.29 -8.15 -6.87
N PHE A 84 13.17 -8.85 -7.04
CA PHE A 84 12.32 -8.68 -8.21
C PHE A 84 11.79 -7.23 -8.31
N ALA A 85 11.24 -6.69 -7.23
CA ALA A 85 10.65 -5.36 -7.20
C ALA A 85 11.65 -4.23 -7.47
N VAL A 86 12.94 -4.40 -7.11
CA VAL A 86 13.96 -3.34 -7.24
C VAL A 86 14.82 -3.50 -8.49
N GLU A 87 15.15 -4.73 -8.89
CA GLU A 87 16.15 -4.99 -9.94
C GLU A 87 15.55 -5.50 -11.25
N SER A 88 14.34 -6.08 -11.22
CA SER A 88 13.74 -6.67 -12.42
C SER A 88 13.23 -5.59 -13.38
N LYS A 89 13.48 -5.79 -14.68
CA LYS A 89 12.88 -4.98 -15.75
C LYS A 89 11.40 -5.28 -15.95
N ASP A 90 10.95 -6.44 -15.49
CA ASP A 90 9.56 -6.89 -15.58
C ASP A 90 8.73 -6.38 -14.39
N ALA A 91 9.37 -5.77 -13.37
CA ALA A 91 8.67 -5.10 -12.30
C ALA A 91 8.10 -3.77 -12.80
N HIS A 92 6.77 -3.66 -12.80
CA HIS A 92 6.10 -2.45 -13.25
C HIS A 92 6.05 -1.44 -12.10
N HIS A 93 6.81 -0.35 -12.21
CA HIS A 93 6.80 0.77 -11.27
C HIS A 93 5.79 1.82 -11.70
N VAL A 94 4.73 2.00 -10.91
CA VAL A 94 3.67 2.98 -11.16
C VAL A 94 3.87 4.18 -10.22
N PRO A 95 3.85 5.43 -10.70
CA PRO A 95 3.82 6.60 -9.82
C PRO A 95 2.63 6.54 -8.86
N PHE A 96 2.84 6.87 -7.59
CA PHE A 96 1.76 6.87 -6.60
C PHE A 96 0.67 7.89 -6.97
N ASP A 97 -0.55 7.40 -7.15
CA ASP A 97 -1.78 8.18 -7.26
C ASP A 97 -2.85 7.55 -6.37
N LEU A 98 -3.44 8.34 -5.47
CA LEU A 98 -4.34 7.84 -4.44
C LEU A 98 -5.55 7.12 -5.04
N GLU A 99 -6.18 7.71 -6.06
CA GLU A 99 -7.36 7.12 -6.69
C GLU A 99 -7.03 5.83 -7.44
N THR A 100 -5.93 5.82 -8.19
CA THR A 100 -5.46 4.63 -8.93
C THR A 100 -5.14 3.49 -7.98
N VAL A 101 -4.42 3.77 -6.88
CA VAL A 101 -4.10 2.77 -5.84
C VAL A 101 -5.37 2.18 -5.22
N MET A 102 -6.30 3.04 -4.79
CA MET A 102 -7.57 2.60 -4.19
C MET A 102 -8.42 1.74 -5.13
N ARG A 103 -8.21 1.87 -6.44
CA ARG A 103 -8.95 1.12 -7.46
C ARG A 103 -8.23 -0.11 -7.98
N THR A 104 -6.94 -0.28 -7.73
CA THR A 104 -6.17 -1.38 -8.32
C THR A 104 -6.32 -2.67 -7.51
N SER A 105 -6.71 -3.77 -8.14
CA SER A 105 -6.77 -5.09 -7.47
C SER A 105 -5.38 -5.68 -7.29
N TYR A 106 -5.18 -6.49 -6.25
CA TYR A 106 -3.91 -7.17 -5.97
C TYR A 106 -4.05 -8.70 -5.93
N GLU A 107 -2.93 -9.41 -6.10
CA GLU A 107 -2.84 -10.86 -5.96
C GLU A 107 -1.98 -11.20 -4.73
N ILE A 108 -2.44 -12.12 -3.87
CA ILE A 108 -1.73 -12.48 -2.61
C ILE A 108 -0.74 -13.64 -2.76
N ASP A 109 -0.91 -14.46 -3.81
CA ASP A 109 -0.17 -15.73 -3.97
C ASP A 109 0.93 -15.67 -5.06
N LYS A 110 1.15 -14.49 -5.66
CA LYS A 110 2.15 -14.28 -6.72
C LYS A 110 2.89 -12.97 -6.50
N PHE A 111 4.02 -12.81 -7.20
CA PHE A 111 4.70 -11.51 -7.27
C PHE A 111 3.75 -10.44 -7.78
N GLN A 112 3.85 -9.25 -7.17
CA GLN A 112 3.02 -8.14 -7.56
C GLN A 112 3.31 -7.72 -9.00
N ARG A 113 2.24 -7.47 -9.75
CA ARG A 113 2.35 -7.01 -11.15
C ARG A 113 2.63 -5.52 -11.26
N ALA A 114 2.31 -4.77 -10.22
CA ALA A 114 2.53 -3.33 -10.12
C ALA A 114 3.02 -2.99 -8.71
N TYR A 115 4.02 -2.12 -8.63
CA TYR A 115 4.54 -1.56 -7.40
C TYR A 115 4.40 -0.05 -7.46
N PHE A 116 3.70 0.54 -6.48
CA PHE A 116 3.51 1.98 -6.45
C PHE A 116 4.71 2.67 -5.81
N VAL A 117 5.23 3.67 -6.51
CA VAL A 117 6.43 4.42 -6.12
C VAL A 117 6.02 5.78 -5.58
N LEU A 118 6.31 5.99 -4.30
CA LEU A 118 6.08 7.25 -3.61
C LEU A 118 7.26 8.20 -3.86
N PRO A 119 7.01 9.50 -4.10
CA PRO A 119 8.09 10.48 -4.18
C PRO A 119 8.59 10.92 -2.79
N SER A 120 7.75 10.83 -1.76
CA SER A 120 8.09 11.05 -0.34
C SER A 120 7.01 10.44 0.56
N PHE A 121 7.33 10.24 1.84
CA PHE A 121 6.32 9.80 2.83
C PHE A 121 5.25 10.86 3.14
N ASP A 122 5.54 12.14 2.85
CA ASP A 122 4.57 13.23 3.03
C ASP A 122 3.31 13.00 2.18
N VAL A 123 3.43 12.38 1.00
CA VAL A 123 2.29 12.07 0.15
C VAL A 123 1.27 11.16 0.84
N LEU A 124 1.74 10.17 1.63
CA LEU A 124 0.83 9.34 2.42
C LEU A 124 0.20 10.13 3.56
N ARG A 125 0.99 10.94 4.27
CA ARG A 125 0.46 11.77 5.35
C ARG A 125 -0.65 12.68 4.81
N ASP A 126 -0.39 13.40 3.72
CA ASP A 126 -1.29 14.38 3.14
C ASP A 126 -2.57 13.72 2.59
N ALA A 127 -2.45 12.53 1.99
CA ALA A 127 -3.60 11.73 1.57
C ALA A 127 -4.55 11.41 2.75
N PHE A 128 -4.00 11.03 3.90
CA PHE A 128 -4.80 10.69 5.09
C PHE A 128 -5.26 11.92 5.88
N GLN A 129 -4.59 13.08 5.75
CA GLN A 129 -5.11 14.32 6.30
C GLN A 129 -6.42 14.73 5.63
N ASN A 130 -6.56 14.52 4.32
CA ASN A 130 -7.77 14.85 3.57
C ASN A 130 -8.74 13.66 3.40
N VAL A 131 -9.41 13.26 4.48
CA VAL A 131 -10.42 12.17 4.47
C VAL A 131 -11.57 12.43 3.50
N ALA A 132 -11.90 13.70 3.25
CA ALA A 132 -12.97 14.07 2.33
C ALA A 132 -12.67 13.62 0.89
N ASP A 133 -11.40 13.68 0.46
CA ASP A 133 -10.99 13.22 -0.86
C ASP A 133 -11.15 11.71 -0.99
N MET A 134 -10.73 10.94 0.03
CA MET A 134 -10.92 9.48 0.07
C MET A 134 -12.41 9.11 0.06
N ALA A 135 -13.23 9.80 0.86
CA ALA A 135 -14.67 9.59 0.87
C ALA A 135 -15.30 9.89 -0.50
N ALA A 136 -14.83 10.94 -1.19
CA ALA A 136 -15.27 11.27 -2.54
C ALA A 136 -14.85 10.20 -3.57
N ILE A 137 -13.62 9.67 -3.48
CA ILE A 137 -13.15 8.55 -4.31
C ILE A 137 -14.02 7.32 -4.11
N ILE A 138 -14.28 6.96 -2.85
CA ILE A 138 -15.17 5.83 -2.49
C ILE A 138 -16.56 6.06 -3.10
N GLY A 139 -17.15 7.25 -2.92
CA GLY A 139 -18.44 7.60 -3.51
C GLY A 139 -18.49 7.47 -5.03
N ARG A 140 -17.40 7.82 -5.73
CA ARG A 140 -17.30 7.69 -7.20
C ARG A 140 -17.16 6.26 -7.69
N HIS A 141 -16.56 5.37 -6.91
CA HIS A 141 -16.10 4.06 -7.39
C HIS A 141 -16.66 2.86 -6.65
N LYS A 142 -17.42 3.07 -5.58
CA LYS A 142 -18.08 1.98 -4.86
C LYS A 142 -18.95 1.17 -5.82
N GLY A 143 -18.75 -0.15 -5.83
CA GLY A 143 -19.46 -1.08 -6.72
C GLY A 143 -18.97 -1.09 -8.17
N LYS A 144 -17.95 -0.29 -8.54
CA LYS A 144 -17.30 -0.40 -9.85
C LYS A 144 -16.20 -1.47 -9.82
N PRO A 145 -15.91 -2.12 -10.96
CA PRO A 145 -14.80 -3.05 -11.05
C PRO A 145 -13.46 -2.36 -10.76
N ALA A 146 -12.58 -3.10 -10.08
CA ALA A 146 -11.20 -2.71 -9.84
C ALA A 146 -10.41 -2.62 -11.16
N LEU A 147 -9.35 -1.81 -11.14
CA LEU A 147 -8.35 -1.76 -12.20
C LEU A 147 -7.47 -3.01 -12.12
N ASP A 148 -7.16 -3.56 -13.30
CA ASP A 148 -6.24 -4.67 -13.45
C ASP A 148 -4.80 -4.12 -13.33
N PRO A 149 -3.99 -4.59 -12.35
CA PRO A 149 -2.62 -4.12 -12.18
C PRO A 149 -1.73 -4.41 -13.39
N ALA A 150 -2.10 -5.37 -14.25
CA ALA A 150 -1.36 -5.65 -15.48
C ALA A 150 -1.60 -4.62 -16.60
N LYS A 151 -2.55 -3.69 -16.41
CA LYS A 151 -2.96 -2.69 -17.41
C LYS A 151 -2.70 -1.24 -16.96
N LEU A 152 -1.98 -1.07 -15.87
CA LEU A 152 -1.54 0.24 -15.39
C LEU A 152 -0.43 0.81 -16.28
#